data_AF-A0A9P3MUK4-F1
#
_entry.id   AF-A0A9P3MUK4-F1
#
_cell.length_a   1.000
_cell.length_b   1.000
_cell.length_c   1.000
_cell.angle_alpha   90.00
_cell.angle_beta   90.00
_cell.angle_gamma   90.00
#
_symmetry.space_group_name_H-M   'P 1'
#
loop_
_entity.id
_entity.type
_entity.pdbx_description
1 polymer ?
#
loop_
_entity_poly.entity_id
_entity_poly.type
_entity_poly.pdbx_seq_one_letter_code
_entity_poly.pdbx_strand_id
1 'polypeptide(L)' 'MGEGESLVLLLVYVDDILLFSSSDKEIDGVQRKLTEQFKCKSLGEARYYLGMHIERDTERGWLKLHQGQYIHTLAEK' A
#
# COMPACT_ATOMS: atom_id res chain seq x y z
N MET A 1 14.00 0.80 -28.44
CA MET A 1 13.53 0.18 -27.17
C MET A 1 13.24 1.34 -26.24
N GLY A 2 11.96 1.63 -26.02
CA GLY A 2 11.49 2.87 -25.42
C GLY A 2 11.88 3.02 -23.96
N GLU A 3 12.06 4.28 -23.55
CA GLU A 3 12.35 4.71 -22.18
C GLU A 3 11.33 4.13 -21.20
N GLY A 4 11.81 3.72 -20.02
CA GLY A 4 11.06 2.96 -19.02
C GLY A 4 9.72 3.58 -18.67
N GLU A 5 8.64 2.88 -19.01
CA GLU A 5 7.31 3.17 -18.52
C GLU A 5 7.31 2.95 -17.01
N SER A 6 7.21 4.05 -16.27
CA SER A 6 7.12 3.98 -14.83
C SER A 6 5.67 3.72 -14.43
N LEU A 7 5.46 2.64 -13.68
CA LEU A 7 4.13 2.16 -13.33
C LEU A 7 3.82 2.54 -11.88
N VAL A 8 2.79 3.36 -11.71
CA VAL A 8 2.18 3.63 -10.40
C VAL A 8 0.80 3.01 -10.36
N LEU A 9 0.56 2.12 -9.39
CA LEU A 9 -0.74 1.54 -9.11
C LEU A 9 -1.32 2.21 -7.87
N LEU A 10 -2.55 2.69 -8.00
CA LEU A 10 -3.32 3.28 -6.91
C LEU A 10 -4.54 2.42 -6.65
N LEU A 11 -4.68 1.92 -5.42
CA LEU A 11 -5.80 1.11 -4.98
C LEU A 11 -6.60 1.93 -3.96
N VAL A 12 -7.82 2.28 -4.29
CA VAL A 12 -8.66 3.17 -3.48
C VAL A 12 -9.82 2.36 -2.91
N TYR A 13 -9.95 2.37 -1.58
CA TYR A 13 -11.08 1.79 -0.87
C TYR A 13 -11.60 2.78 0.16
N VAL A 14 -12.77 3.37 -0.11
CA VAL A 14 -13.40 4.38 0.75
C VAL A 14 -12.38 5.46 1.17
N ASP A 15 -11.98 5.51 2.44
CA ASP A 15 -11.05 6.50 2.99
C ASP A 15 -9.57 6.10 2.88
N ASP A 16 -9.28 4.84 2.52
CA ASP A 16 -7.94 4.28 2.49
C ASP A 16 -7.40 4.16 1.05
N ILE A 17 -6.21 4.72 0.84
CA ILE A 17 -5.48 4.67 -0.44
C ILE A 17 -4.21 3.86 -0.24
N LEU A 18 -4.01 2.85 -1.09
CA LEU A 18 -2.79 2.08 -1.16
C LEU A 18 -2.07 2.38 -2.47
N LEU A 19 -0.76 2.64 -2.37
CA LEU A 19 0.04 3.10 -3.50
C LEU A 19 1.23 2.16 -3.71
N PHE A 20 1.40 1.70 -4.94
CA PHE A 20 2.53 0.88 -5.35
C PHE A 20 3.24 1.52 -6.54
N SER A 21 4.56 1.54 -6.53
CA SER A 21 5.38 1.88 -7.70
C SER A 21 6.69 1.10 -7.61
N SER A 22 7.37 0.97 -8.75
CA SER A 22 8.75 0.50 -8.83
C SER A 22 9.78 1.58 -8.44
N SER A 23 9.35 2.83 -8.25
CA SER A 23 10.22 3.98 -7.97
C SER A 23 9.70 4.79 -6.77
N ASP A 24 10.50 4.88 -5.71
CA ASP A 24 10.15 5.67 -4.52
C ASP A 24 9.95 7.16 -4.86
N LYS A 25 10.67 7.68 -5.86
CA LYS A 25 10.49 9.07 -6.33
C LYS A 25 9.08 9.33 -6.85
N GLU A 26 8.46 8.32 -7.46
CA GLU A 26 7.09 8.44 -7.95
C GLU A 26 6.07 8.32 -6.83
N ILE A 27 6.31 7.42 -5.86
CA ILE A 27 5.50 7.33 -4.64
C ILE A 27 5.46 8.70 -3.96
N ASP A 28 6.61 9.33 -3.75
CA ASP A 28 6.70 10.66 -3.14
C ASP A 28 5.99 11.73 -3.97
N GLY A 29 6.15 11.69 -5.30
CA GLY A 29 5.50 12.61 -6.22
C GLY A 29 3.98 12.52 -6.17
N VAL A 30 3.42 11.30 -6.17
CA VAL A 30 1.97 11.09 -6.11
C VAL A 30 1.44 11.38 -4.71
N GLN A 31 2.15 10.96 -3.66
CA GLN A 31 1.78 11.26 -2.27
C GLN A 31 1.70 12.76 -2.01
N ARG A 32 2.66 13.55 -2.53
CA ARG A 32 2.63 15.01 -2.43
C ARG A 32 1.40 15.60 -3.12
N LYS A 33 1.11 15.19 -4.37
CA LYS A 33 -0.09 15.66 -5.11
C LYS A 33 -1.38 15.32 -4.37
N LEU A 34 -1.49 14.12 -3.80
CA LEU A 34 -2.65 13.70 -3.01
C LEU A 34 -2.80 14.54 -1.75
N THR A 35 -1.71 14.83 -1.05
CA THR A 35 -1.72 15.65 0.18
C THR A 35 -2.01 17.13 -0.08
N GLU A 36 -1.65 17.64 -1.27
CA GLU A 36 -1.95 19.00 -1.70
C GLU A 36 -3.44 19.18 -2.07
N GLN A 37 -4.04 18.17 -2.72
CA GLN A 37 -5.43 18.23 -3.19
C GLN A 37 -6.45 17.72 -2.15
N PHE A 38 -6.05 16.79 -1.29
CA PHE A 38 -6.90 16.12 -0.32
C PHE A 38 -6.25 16.14 1.07
N LYS A 39 -7.07 16.10 2.12
CA LYS A 39 -6.59 15.89 3.49
C LYS A 39 -6.20 14.43 3.70
N CYS A 40 -5.12 14.00 3.06
CA CYS A 40 -4.55 12.67 3.20
C CYS A 40 -3.35 12.72 4.16
N LYS A 41 -3.17 11.66 4.95
CA LYS A 41 -1.98 11.46 5.78
C LYS A 41 -1.21 10.27 5.23
N SER A 42 0.10 10.43 5.05
CA SER A 42 0.96 9.29 4.77
C SER A 42 1.07 8.42 6.01
N LEU A 43 0.77 7.12 5.86
CA LEU A 43 0.92 6.10 6.90
C LEU A 43 2.27 5.37 6.79
N GLY A 44 3.09 5.72 5.80
CA GLY A 44 4.34 5.03 5.51
C GLY A 44 4.12 3.70 4.78
N GLU A 45 5.00 2.74 5.06
CA GLU A 45 4.93 1.40 4.47
C GLU A 45 3.61 0.71 4.83
N ALA A 46 2.90 0.23 3.81
CA ALA A 46 1.62 -0.46 3.99
C ALA A 46 1.84 -1.82 4.66
N ARG A 47 1.55 -1.88 5.97
CA ARG A 47 1.58 -3.10 6.78
C ARG A 47 0.20 -3.67 7.07
N TYR A 48 -0.82 -2.82 7.00
CA TYR A 48 -2.21 -3.17 7.28
C TYR A 48 -3.11 -2.45 6.28
N TYR A 49 -4.03 -3.20 5.66
CA TYR A 49 -5.05 -2.66 4.78
C TYR A 49 -6.32 -3.51 4.85
N LEU A 50 -7.46 -2.89 5.15
CA LEU A 50 -8.76 -3.57 5.23
C LEU A 50 -8.78 -4.81 6.15
N GLY A 51 -8.05 -4.77 7.26
CA GLY A 51 -7.92 -5.90 8.18
C GLY A 51 -6.99 -7.02 7.69
N MET A 52 -6.34 -6.85 6.53
CA MET A 52 -5.25 -7.71 6.06
C MET A 52 -3.91 -7.14 6.52
N HIS A 53 -3.06 -8.03 7.04
CA HIS A 53 -1.64 -7.78 7.24
C HIS A 53 -0.91 -8.00 5.93
N ILE A 54 -0.06 -7.05 5.59
CA ILE A 54 0.80 -7.07 4.42
C ILE A 54 2.24 -7.26 4.91
N GLU A 55 2.83 -8.39 4.56
CA GLU A 55 4.25 -8.67 4.71
C GLU A 55 4.90 -8.67 3.34
N ARG A 56 6.02 -7.99 3.17
CA ARG A 56 6.76 -7.94 1.91
C ARG A 56 8.23 -8.16 2.18
N ASP A 57 8.87 -8.92 1.31
CA ASP A 57 10.31 -9.06 1.24
C ASP A 57 10.76 -8.69 -0.18
N THR A 58 11.37 -7.51 -0.29
CA THR A 58 11.87 -6.97 -1.55
C THR A 58 13.09 -7.71 -2.06
N GLU A 59 13.92 -8.28 -1.18
CA GLU A 59 15.12 -9.01 -1.57
C GLU A 59 14.77 -10.38 -2.15
N ARG A 60 13.81 -11.07 -1.53
CA ARG A 60 13.33 -12.38 -1.97
C ARG A 60 12.17 -12.32 -2.96
N GLY A 61 11.62 -11.13 -3.20
CA GLY A 61 10.60 -10.89 -4.22
C GLY A 61 9.22 -11.48 -3.91
N TRP A 62 8.87 -11.68 -2.64
CA TRP A 62 7.55 -12.18 -2.25
C TRP A 62 6.74 -11.13 -1.49
N LEU A 63 5.42 -11.25 -1.62
CA LEU A 63 4.44 -10.46 -0.89
C LEU A 63 3.39 -11.43 -0.34
N LYS A 64 3.08 -11.28 0.95
CA LYS A 64 2.15 -12.14 1.68
C LYS A 64 1.07 -11.27 2.29
N LEU A 65 -0.16 -11.66 2.03
CA LEU A 65 -1.37 -11.04 2.59
C LEU A 65 -2.04 -12.07 3.51
N HIS A 66 -2.36 -11.69 4.75
CA HIS A 66 -3.07 -12.59 5.66
C HIS A 66 -3.97 -11.83 6.64
N GLN A 67 -5.07 -12.43 7.08
CA GLN A 67 -6.04 -11.82 8.02
C GLN A 67 -5.99 -12.48 9.40
N GLY A 68 -4.79 -12.86 9.88
CA GLY A 68 -4.63 -13.67 11.09
C GLY A 68 -5.35 -13.12 12.32
N GLN A 69 -5.48 -11.79 12.43
CA GLN A 69 -6.23 -11.14 13.51
C GLN A 69 -7.74 -11.40 13.48
N TYR A 70 -8.38 -11.50 12.30
CA TYR A 70 -9.82 -11.74 12.20
C TYR A 70 -10.22 -13.11 12.77
N ILE A 71 -9.35 -14.11 12.58
CA ILE A 71 -9.55 -15.47 13.12
C ILE A 71 -9.51 -15.46 14.66
N HIS A 72 -8.58 -14.71 15.26
CA HIS A 72 -8.52 -14.56 16.71
C HIS A 72 -9.75 -13.83 17.27
N THR A 73 -10.22 -12.76 16.62
CA THR A 73 -11.40 -12.02 17.06
C THR A 73 -12.70 -12.85 16.95
N LEU A 74 -12.76 -13.82 16.03
CA LEU A 74 -13.90 -14.76 15.94
C LEU A 74 -13.82 -15.91 16.95
N ALA A 75 -12.62 -16.37 17.30
CA ALA A 75 -12.43 -17.51 18.20
C ALA A 75 -12.61 -17.18 19.69
N GLU A 76 -12.59 -15.89 20.05
CA GLU A 76 -12.84 -15.42 21.43
C GLU A 76 -14.31 -15.04 21.69
N LYS A 77 -15.25 -15.46 20.83
CA LYS A 77 -16.70 -15.29 21.01
C LYS A 77 -17.44 -16.60 21.27
#